data_AF-A0A5B7H5Y4-F1
#
_entry.id   AF-A0A5B7H5Y4-F1
#
_cell.length_a   1.000
_cell.length_b   1.000
_cell.length_c   1.000
_cell.angle_alpha   90.00
_cell.angle_beta   90.00
_cell.angle_gamma   90.00
#
_symmetry.space_group_name_H-M   'P 1'
#
loop_
_entity.id
_entity.type
_entity.pdbx_description
1 polymer ?
#
loop_
_entity_poly.entity_id
_entity_poly.type
_entity_poly.pdbx_seq_one_letter_code
_entity_poly.pdbx_strand_id
1 'polypeptide(L)'
;MAEITLHQPPRPNPPSVATKTKDEAKVKRARKNLTYAEKWELIKKIDQGMTKRGLATLYRINKSTVRGIYQKKDTIKSHMDIAPTASAAHNAKRSGNRVLVKTE
;
A
#
# COMPACT_ATOMS: atom_id res chain seq x y z
N MET A 1 52.20 45.90 -8.27
CA MET A 1 51.40 44.95 -7.49
C MET A 1 50.53 44.20 -8.48
N ALA A 2 50.81 42.92 -8.73
CA ALA A 2 50.09 42.13 -9.73
C ALA A 2 48.99 41.32 -9.03
N GLU A 3 47.73 41.57 -9.39
CA GLU A 3 46.58 40.81 -8.91
C GLU A 3 46.55 39.44 -9.60
N ILE A 4 46.77 38.38 -8.82
CA ILE A 4 46.61 37.01 -9.27
C ILE A 4 45.12 36.69 -9.22
N THR A 5 44.45 36.80 -10.37
CA THR A 5 43.06 36.35 -10.51
C THR A 5 43.05 34.83 -10.51
N LEU A 6 42.65 34.22 -9.38
CA LEU A 6 42.51 32.77 -9.24
C LEU A 6 41.31 32.29 -10.08
N HIS A 7 41.60 31.79 -11.29
CA HIS A 7 40.59 31.19 -12.17
C HIS A 7 40.12 29.86 -11.57
N GLN A 8 38.93 29.85 -10.95
CA GLN A 8 38.31 28.64 -10.41
C GLN A 8 37.79 27.79 -11.59
N PRO A 9 38.18 26.51 -11.73
CA PRO A 9 37.70 25.67 -12.83
C PRO A 9 36.19 25.45 -12.73
N PRO A 10 35.50 25.21 -13.86
CA PRO A 10 34.06 24.95 -13.86
C PRO A 10 33.77 23.72 -12.99
N ARG A 11 32.83 23.87 -12.05
CA ARG A 11 32.39 22.76 -11.20
C ARG A 11 31.80 21.67 -12.10
N PRO A 12 32.17 20.39 -11.92
CA PRO A 12 31.51 19.32 -12.64
C PRO A 12 30.02 19.33 -12.30
N ASN A 13 29.17 19.30 -13.33
CA ASN A 13 27.73 19.14 -13.14
C ASN A 13 27.49 17.88 -12.29
N PRO A 14 26.63 17.94 -11.26
CA PRO A 14 26.25 16.72 -10.56
C PRO A 14 25.63 15.75 -11.58
N PRO A 15 25.91 14.44 -11.51
CA PRO A 15 25.28 13.50 -12.40
C PRO A 15 23.77 13.62 -12.20
N SER A 16 23.08 14.08 -13.24
CA SER A 16 21.63 14.06 -13.30
C SER A 16 21.21 12.59 -13.42
N VAL A 17 21.18 11.89 -12.29
CA VAL A 17 20.71 10.51 -12.19
C VAL A 17 19.19 10.52 -12.30
N ALA A 18 18.71 10.74 -13.51
CA ALA A 18 17.39 10.29 -13.94
C ALA A 18 17.55 8.87 -14.51
N THR A 19 17.89 7.91 -13.66
CA THR A 19 17.79 6.49 -14.03
C THR A 19 16.32 6.07 -13.95
N LYS A 20 15.55 6.40 -14.99
CA LYS A 20 14.37 5.62 -15.35
C LYS A 20 14.86 4.31 -15.97
N THR A 21 15.28 3.36 -15.14
CA THR A 21 15.42 1.96 -15.57
C THR A 21 14.01 1.38 -15.67
N LYS A 22 13.48 1.44 -16.88
CA LYS A 22 12.16 0.95 -17.28
C LYS A 22 12.20 -0.58 -17.44
N ASP A 23 12.67 -1.29 -16.43
CA ASP A 23 12.63 -2.76 -16.36
C ASP A 23 12.68 -3.24 -14.90
N GLU A 24 11.84 -2.66 -14.03
CA GLU A 24 11.52 -3.34 -12.78
C GLU A 24 10.50 -4.41 -13.10
N ALA A 25 10.99 -5.65 -13.28
CA ALA A 25 10.18 -6.85 -13.19
C ALA A 25 9.21 -6.65 -12.02
N LYS A 26 7.91 -6.62 -12.32
CA LYS A 26 6.85 -6.19 -11.40
C LYS A 26 6.83 -7.14 -10.19
N VAL A 27 7.67 -6.88 -9.17
CA VAL A 27 7.78 -7.71 -7.98
C VAL A 27 6.41 -7.70 -7.34
N LYS A 28 5.71 -8.83 -7.43
CA LYS A 28 4.37 -8.98 -6.86
C LYS A 28 4.52 -8.79 -5.37
N ARG A 29 3.99 -7.67 -4.84
CA ARG A 29 3.99 -7.42 -3.40
C ARG A 29 3.29 -8.59 -2.70
N ALA A 30 3.95 -9.16 -1.71
CA ALA A 30 3.36 -10.18 -0.87
C ALA A 30 2.06 -9.66 -0.26
N ARG A 31 1.01 -10.49 -0.25
CA ARG A 31 -0.28 -10.12 0.35
C ARG A 31 -0.10 -10.06 1.86
N LYS A 32 -0.26 -8.87 2.45
CA LYS A 32 -0.30 -8.71 3.90
C LYS A 32 -1.69 -9.08 4.42
N ASN A 33 -1.76 -10.10 5.26
CA ASN A 33 -2.97 -10.45 5.98
C ASN A 33 -3.09 -9.55 7.20
N LEU A 34 -4.10 -8.67 7.23
CA LEU A 34 -4.45 -7.93 8.45
C LEU A 34 -5.51 -8.70 9.24
N THR A 35 -5.31 -8.78 10.54
CA THR A 35 -6.27 -9.27 11.52
C THR A 35 -7.47 -8.32 11.62
N TYR A 36 -8.58 -8.78 12.21
CA TYR A 36 -9.76 -7.93 12.44
C TYR A 36 -9.45 -6.77 13.41
N ALA A 37 -8.62 -7.00 14.42
CA ALA A 37 -8.17 -5.98 15.36
C ALA A 37 -7.40 -4.85 14.63
N GLU A 38 -6.41 -5.19 13.79
CA GLU A 38 -5.66 -4.18 13.03
C GLU A 38 -6.55 -3.40 12.04
N LYS A 39 -7.51 -4.08 11.41
CA LYS A 39 -8.49 -3.41 10.53
C LYS A 39 -9.37 -2.43 11.31
N TRP A 40 -9.76 -2.80 12.53
CA TRP A 40 -10.56 -1.95 13.41
C TRP A 40 -9.77 -0.73 13.90
N GLU A 41 -8.51 -0.91 14.31
CA GLU A 41 -7.63 0.21 14.63
C GLU A 41 -7.42 1.16 13.46
N LEU A 42 -7.26 0.62 12.25
CA LEU A 42 -7.16 1.43 11.04
C LEU A 42 -8.42 2.28 10.83
N ILE A 43 -9.61 1.73 11.07
CA ILE A 43 -10.87 2.49 10.98
C ILE A 43 -10.90 3.60 12.03
N LYS A 44 -10.55 3.32 13.28
CA LYS A 44 -10.46 4.34 14.35
C LYS A 44 -9.52 5.48 13.96
N LYS A 45 -8.36 5.19 13.39
CA LYS A 45 -7.40 6.22 12.96
C LYS A 45 -7.95 7.08 11.81
N ILE A 46 -8.74 6.51 10.91
CA ILE A 46 -9.43 7.30 9.87
C ILE A 46 -10.44 8.25 10.51
N ASP A 47 -11.20 7.78 11.49
CA ASP A 47 -12.21 8.56 12.20
C ASP A 47 -11.57 9.70 13.01
N GLN A 48 -10.39 9.46 13.59
CA GLN A 48 -9.53 10.45 14.24
C GLN A 48 -8.88 11.47 13.26
N GLY A 49 -9.20 11.40 11.96
CA GLY A 49 -8.71 12.34 10.96
C GLY A 49 -7.39 11.95 10.30
N MET A 50 -6.83 10.77 10.56
CA MET A 50 -5.61 10.33 9.86
C MET A 50 -5.92 10.08 8.37
N THR A 51 -5.07 10.63 7.49
CA THR A 51 -5.26 10.46 6.06
C THR A 51 -5.10 9.00 5.63
N LYS A 52 -5.95 8.56 4.69
CA LYS A 52 -5.87 7.23 4.07
C LYS A 52 -4.49 6.94 3.44
N ARG A 53 -3.77 7.99 3.01
CA ARG A 53 -2.40 7.89 2.50
C ARG A 53 -1.41 7.58 3.62
N GLY A 54 -1.49 8.26 4.76
CA GLY A 54 -0.64 7.97 5.92
C GLY A 54 -0.83 6.54 6.42
N LEU A 55 -2.08 6.08 6.51
CA LEU A 55 -2.39 4.70 6.92
C LEU A 55 -1.90 3.64 5.93
N ALA A 56 -2.00 3.91 4.62
CA ALA A 56 -1.46 3.01 3.61
C ALA A 56 0.05 2.79 3.80
N THR A 57 0.80 3.86 4.09
CA THR A 57 2.23 3.78 4.37
C THR A 57 2.52 3.06 5.69
N LEU A 58 1.81 3.44 6.77
CA LEU A 58 2.03 2.90 8.12
C LEU A 58 1.79 1.38 8.16
N TYR A 59 0.71 0.92 7.55
CA TYR A 59 0.36 -0.51 7.55
C TYR A 59 1.01 -1.28 6.38
N ARG A 60 1.79 -0.60 5.51
CA ARG A 60 2.38 -1.13 4.27
C ARG A 60 1.35 -1.81 3.37
N ILE A 61 0.20 -1.18 3.18
CA ILE A 61 -0.89 -1.66 2.33
C ILE A 61 -1.26 -0.65 1.25
N ASN A 62 -1.91 -1.13 0.20
CA ASN A 62 -2.37 -0.25 -0.87
C ASN A 62 -3.55 0.62 -0.39
N LYS A 63 -3.65 1.84 -0.92
CA LYS A 63 -4.78 2.75 -0.65
C LYS A 63 -6.14 2.11 -0.97
N SER A 64 -6.19 1.27 -2.00
CA SER A 64 -7.40 0.51 -2.35
C SER A 64 -7.80 -0.47 -1.25
N THR A 65 -6.82 -1.09 -0.57
CA THR A 65 -7.05 -1.95 0.59
C THR A 65 -7.60 -1.15 1.77
N VAL A 66 -7.01 0.02 2.07
CA VAL A 66 -7.50 0.94 3.11
C VAL A 66 -8.96 1.33 2.84
N ARG A 67 -9.29 1.70 1.60
CA ARG A 67 -10.67 2.02 1.19
C ARG A 67 -11.61 0.84 1.37
N GLY A 68 -11.20 -0.36 0.94
CA GLY A 68 -12.01 -1.57 1.09
C GLY A 68 -12.23 -1.98 2.54
N ILE A 69 -11.25 -1.77 3.42
CA ILE A 69 -11.39 -1.98 4.87
C ILE A 69 -12.41 -0.99 5.43
N TYR A 70 -12.28 0.30 5.12
CA TYR A 70 -13.19 1.34 5.62
C TYR A 70 -14.64 1.14 5.16
N GLN A 71 -14.85 0.70 3.91
CA GLN A 71 -16.19 0.38 3.39
C GLN A 71 -16.86 -0.79 4.11
N LYS A 72 -16.08 -1.69 4.72
CA LYS A 72 -16.57 -2.86 5.45
C LYS A 72 -16.55 -2.67 6.96
N LYS A 73 -16.54 -1.42 7.44
CA LYS A 73 -16.45 -1.09 8.87
C LYS A 73 -17.52 -1.80 9.70
N ASP A 74 -18.74 -1.88 9.18
CA ASP A 74 -19.89 -2.46 9.90
C ASP A 74 -19.70 -3.97 10.07
N THR A 75 -19.30 -4.66 9.00
CA THR A 75 -18.97 -6.10 9.06
C THR A 75 -17.80 -6.39 10.00
N ILE A 76 -16.76 -5.54 9.97
CA ILE A 76 -15.59 -5.67 10.85
C ILE A 76 -16.01 -5.47 12.32
N LYS A 77 -16.89 -4.51 12.59
CA LYS A 77 -17.44 -4.26 13.93
C LYS A 77 -18.24 -5.47 14.42
N SER A 78 -19.12 -6.03 13.59
CA SER A 78 -19.89 -7.23 13.94
C SER A 78 -18.99 -8.44 14.26
N HIS A 79 -17.89 -8.63 13.53
CA HIS A 79 -16.93 -9.69 13.83
C HIS A 79 -16.12 -9.46 15.12
N MET A 80 -16.04 -8.22 15.62
CA MET A 80 -15.39 -7.92 16.90
C MET A 80 -16.34 -8.10 18.09
N ASP A 81 -17.64 -7.87 17.86
CA ASP A 81 -18.70 -8.02 18.86
C ASP A 81 -19.02 -9.50 19.12
N ILE A 82 -18.92 -10.33 18.08
CA ILE A 82 -19.07 -11.78 18.18
C ILE A 82 -17.75 -12.37 18.70
N ALA A 83 -17.67 -12.59 20.01
CA ALA A 83 -16.57 -13.30 20.69
C ALA A 83 -16.32 -14.73 20.10
N PRO A 84 -15.15 -15.34 20.35
CA PRO A 84 -14.40 -16.10 19.35
C PRO A 84 -14.82 -17.56 19.26
N THR A 85 -15.43 -18.01 18.16
CA THR A 85 -15.59 -19.46 17.94
C THR A 85 -15.36 -20.00 16.53
N ALA A 86 -15.18 -19.19 15.47
CA ALA A 86 -15.16 -19.81 14.12
C ALA A 86 -14.37 -19.12 13.00
N SER A 87 -13.52 -18.12 13.26
CA SER A 87 -12.94 -17.30 12.18
C SER A 87 -11.66 -17.87 11.51
N ALA A 88 -11.47 -19.19 11.47
CA ALA A 88 -10.34 -19.81 10.76
C ALA A 88 -10.67 -20.22 9.29
N ALA A 89 -11.94 -20.24 8.87
CA ALA A 89 -12.34 -20.96 7.65
C ALA A 89 -12.54 -20.14 6.36
N HIS A 90 -12.51 -18.80 6.40
CA HIS A 90 -13.08 -18.00 5.29
C HIS A 90 -12.17 -17.70 4.07
N ASN A 91 -11.03 -18.36 3.88
CA ASN A 91 -10.09 -18.02 2.80
C ASN A 91 -9.86 -19.10 1.72
N ALA A 92 -10.90 -19.86 1.34
CA ALA A 92 -10.79 -20.88 0.26
C ALA A 92 -11.50 -20.51 -1.07
N LYS A 93 -12.37 -19.49 -1.13
CA LYS A 93 -13.28 -19.29 -2.28
C LYS A 93 -13.10 -17.94 -2.99
N ARG A 94 -11.90 -17.62 -3.48
CA ARG A 94 -11.71 -16.53 -4.48
C ARG A 94 -10.67 -16.84 -5.56
N SER A 95 -10.47 -18.11 -5.88
CA SER A 95 -9.89 -18.53 -7.17
C SER A 95 -11.01 -18.70 -8.18
N GLY A 96 -11.65 -17.58 -8.56
CA GLY A 96 -12.63 -17.55 -9.64
C GLY A 96 -11.91 -17.74 -10.97
N ASN A 97 -11.87 -18.99 -11.42
CA ASN A 97 -11.57 -19.37 -12.78
C ASN A 97 -12.52 -18.61 -13.73
N ARG A 98 -11.98 -17.76 -14.61
CA ARG A 98 -12.75 -17.06 -15.65
C ARG A 98 -13.02 -18.07 -16.76
N VAL A 99 -14.10 -18.83 -16.66
CA VAL A 99 -14.60 -19.65 -17.76
C VAL A 99 -15.14 -18.70 -18.81
N LEU A 100 -14.37 -18.51 -19.89
CA LEU A 100 -14.80 -17.81 -21.09
C LEU A 100 -15.68 -18.79 -21.88
N VAL A 101 -17.00 -18.70 -21.72
CA VAL A 101 -17.94 -19.34 -22.64
C VAL A 101 -17.83 -18.60 -23.98
N LYS A 102 -17.33 -19.31 -25.00
CA LYS A 102 -17.28 -18.85 -26.37
C LYS A 102 -18.51 -19.43 -27.06
N THR A 103 -19.56 -18.64 -27.15
CA THR A 103 -20.66 -18.87 -28.08
C THR A 103 -20.20 -18.43 -29.46
N GLU A 104 -20.17 -19.38 -30.39
CA GLU A 104 -20.56 -19.33 -31.81
C GLU A 104 -19.90 -20.49 -32.56
#